data_AF-A0A929KDS2-F1
#
_entry.id   AF-A0A929KDS2-F1
#
_cell.length_a   1.000
_cell.length_b   1.000
_cell.length_c   1.000
_cell.angle_alpha   90.00
_cell.angle_beta   90.00
_cell.angle_gamma   90.00
#
_symmetry.space_group_name_H-M   'P 1'
#
loop_
_entity.id
_entity.type
_entity.pdbx_description
1 polymer ?
#
loop_
_entity_poly.entity_id
_entity_poly.type
_entity_poly.pdbx_seq_one_letter_code
_entity_poly.pdbx_strand_id
1 'polypeptide(L)'
;KNLVGGGRLVINAIRKEDVDKEYLVRLDYPTHLWLEKEIKSVANVERRDISEFLELAAKIPIKPEVEEFTLEEANKALLELKERKIRGAKVLRIAEFRYHNIR
;
A
#
# COMPACT_ATOMS: atom_id res chain seq x y z
N LYS A 1 17.51 -0.95 -17.96
CA LYS A 1 16.74 0.08 -18.70
C LYS A 1 15.86 0.96 -17.80
N ASN A 2 15.30 0.43 -16.71
CA ASN A 2 14.35 1.18 -15.87
C ASN A 2 14.99 1.93 -14.69
N LEU A 3 16.24 1.60 -14.34
CA LEU A 3 17.04 2.32 -13.35
C LEU A 3 18.28 2.91 -14.01
N VAL A 4 18.48 4.21 -13.79
CA VAL A 4 19.76 4.91 -14.02
C VAL A 4 20.80 4.43 -12.99
N GLY A 5 22.08 4.79 -13.16
CA GLY A 5 23.11 4.53 -12.16
C GLY A 5 22.73 5.15 -10.79
N GLY A 6 23.00 4.43 -9.70
CA GLY A 6 22.59 4.81 -8.34
C GLY A 6 21.09 4.60 -8.02
N GLY A 7 20.28 4.16 -8.98
CA GLY A 7 18.84 3.96 -8.78
C GLY A 7 18.51 2.75 -7.90
N ARG A 8 17.37 2.80 -7.20
CA ARG A 8 16.90 1.74 -6.30
C ARG A 8 15.52 1.20 -6.71
N LEU A 9 15.40 -0.14 -6.80
CA LEU A 9 14.13 -0.85 -6.84
C LEU A 9 13.76 -1.27 -5.40
N VAL A 10 12.65 -0.75 -4.87
CA VAL A 10 12.15 -1.11 -3.54
C VAL A 10 10.91 -1.99 -3.67
N ILE A 11 10.96 -3.19 -3.08
CA ILE A 11 9.88 -4.17 -3.13
C ILE A 11 9.18 -4.20 -1.76
N ASN A 12 7.92 -3.77 -1.73
CA ASN A 12 7.04 -3.79 -0.54
C ASN A 12 5.88 -4.80 -0.66
N ALA A 13 5.97 -5.75 -1.59
CA ALA A 13 4.96 -6.79 -1.76
C ALA A 13 5.25 -7.94 -0.80
N ILE A 14 4.37 -8.17 0.18
CA ILE A 14 4.41 -9.34 1.06
C ILE A 14 3.61 -10.44 0.39
N ARG A 15 4.28 -11.53 -0.02
CA ARG A 15 3.63 -12.74 -0.55
C ARG A 15 4.23 -13.99 0.07
N LYS A 16 3.43 -15.04 0.18
CA LYS A 16 3.82 -16.37 0.68
C LYS A 16 3.76 -17.41 -0.45
N GLU A 17 4.16 -16.99 -1.64
CA GLU A 17 4.07 -17.76 -2.87
C GLU A 17 5.39 -17.69 -3.63
N ASP A 18 5.65 -18.70 -4.45
CA ASP A 18 6.93 -18.89 -5.15
C ASP A 18 6.92 -18.42 -6.61
N VAL A 19 5.83 -17.77 -7.04
CA VAL A 19 5.60 -17.35 -8.43
C VAL A 19 6.76 -16.50 -8.98
N ASP A 20 7.39 -15.70 -8.12
CA ASP A 20 8.43 -14.76 -8.55
C ASP A 20 9.85 -15.36 -8.56
N LYS A 21 10.03 -16.61 -8.07
CA LYS A 21 11.35 -17.25 -7.94
C LYS A 21 12.13 -17.29 -9.24
N GLU A 22 11.46 -17.63 -10.34
CA GLU A 22 12.10 -17.73 -11.65
C GLU A 22 12.67 -16.38 -12.11
N TYR A 23 11.98 -15.28 -11.80
CA TYR A 23 12.45 -13.94 -12.14
C TYR A 23 13.66 -13.53 -11.30
N LEU A 24 13.66 -13.86 -10.00
CA LEU A 24 14.78 -13.54 -9.11
C LEU A 24 16.06 -14.29 -9.47
N VAL A 25 15.95 -15.56 -9.90
CA VAL A 25 17.10 -16.37 -10.32
C VAL A 25 17.71 -15.85 -11.63
N ARG A 26 16.93 -15.17 -12.47
CA ARG A 26 17.38 -14.62 -13.76
C ARG A 26 17.94 -13.19 -13.66
N LEU A 27 18.28 -12.70 -12.47
CA LEU A 27 18.86 -11.38 -12.29
C LEU A 27 20.23 -11.25 -13.00
N ASP A 28 20.27 -10.43 -14.03
CA ASP A 28 21.50 -10.04 -14.75
C ASP A 28 22.28 -8.91 -14.05
N TYR A 29 23.57 -9.13 -13.76
CA TYR A 29 24.40 -8.16 -13.03
C TYR A 29 24.65 -6.84 -13.79
N PRO A 30 25.15 -6.83 -15.04
CA PRO A 30 25.41 -5.59 -15.78
C PRO A 30 24.15 -4.72 -15.95
N THR A 31 22.99 -5.36 -16.15
CA THR A 31 21.75 -4.62 -16.36
C THR A 31 21.14 -4.12 -15.04
N HIS A 32 21.11 -4.98 -14.02
CA HIS A 32 20.30 -4.74 -12.81
C HIS A 32 21.09 -4.19 -11.61
N LEU A 33 22.40 -4.43 -11.51
CA LEU A 33 23.20 -4.08 -10.32
C LEU A 33 24.41 -3.18 -10.62
N TRP A 34 25.00 -3.25 -11.82
CA TRP A 34 26.12 -2.38 -12.20
C TRP A 34 25.75 -0.89 -12.16
N LEU A 35 26.75 -0.04 -11.91
CA LEU A 35 26.61 1.40 -11.63
C LEU A 35 25.84 1.70 -10.34
N GLU A 36 26.18 0.99 -9.26
CA GLU A 36 25.68 1.25 -7.91
C GLU A 36 24.14 1.16 -7.80
N LYS A 37 23.51 0.30 -8.61
CA LYS A 37 22.07 0.07 -8.51
C LYS A 37 21.76 -0.88 -7.38
N GLU A 38 20.60 -0.70 -6.76
CA GLU A 38 20.18 -1.47 -5.59
C GLU A 38 18.80 -2.11 -5.79
N ILE A 39 18.66 -3.35 -5.34
CA ILE A 39 17.37 -4.02 -5.14
C ILE A 39 17.22 -4.23 -3.63
N LYS A 40 16.13 -3.71 -3.06
CA LYS A 40 15.87 -3.77 -1.62
C LYS A 40 14.45 -4.23 -1.34
N SER A 41 14.29 -5.18 -0.42
CA SER A 41 13.00 -5.45 0.22
C SER A 41 12.83 -4.57 1.45
N VAL A 42 11.60 -4.14 1.69
CA VAL A 42 11.21 -3.52 2.96
C VAL A 42 10.18 -4.42 3.63
N ALA A 43 10.32 -4.57 4.93
CA ALA A 43 9.39 -5.32 5.75
C ALA A 43 9.27 -4.56 7.07
N ASN A 44 8.05 -4.55 7.61
CA ASN A 44 7.65 -3.82 8.81
C ASN A 44 7.56 -2.30 8.62
N VAL A 45 6.60 -1.73 9.34
CA VAL A 45 6.43 -0.30 9.52
C VAL A 45 6.37 -0.05 11.02
N GLU A 46 7.20 0.85 11.52
CA GLU A 46 7.18 1.20 12.94
C GLU A 46 6.06 2.19 13.24
N ARG A 47 5.60 2.23 14.51
CA ARG A 47 4.62 3.23 14.95
C ARG A 47 5.11 4.66 14.67
N ARG A 48 6.41 4.88 14.79
CA ARG A 48 7.05 6.17 14.52
C ARG A 48 6.94 6.54 13.03
N ASP A 49 7.24 5.62 12.13
CA ASP A 49 7.12 5.83 10.68
C ASP A 49 5.70 6.27 10.29
N ILE A 50 4.67 5.62 10.85
CA ILE A 50 3.27 5.98 10.60
C ILE A 50 2.96 7.38 11.11
N SER A 51 3.43 7.74 12.31
CA SER A 51 3.15 9.05 12.91
C SER A 51 3.76 10.17 12.07
N GLU A 52 5.04 10.03 11.71
CA GLU A 52 5.76 11.00 10.87
C GLU A 52 5.13 11.07 9.45
N PHE A 53 4.71 9.94 8.89
CA PHE A 53 4.03 9.91 7.60
C PHE A 53 2.67 10.62 7.62
N LEU A 54 1.85 10.41 8.65
CA LEU A 54 0.53 11.06 8.77
C LEU A 54 0.66 12.58 8.92
N GLU A 55 1.65 13.06 9.69
CA GLU A 55 1.95 14.49 9.78
C GLU A 55 2.34 15.07 8.43
N LEU A 56 3.14 14.35 7.64
CA LEU A 56 3.53 14.76 6.29
C LEU A 56 2.35 14.73 5.32
N ALA A 57 1.53 13.68 5.35
CA ALA A 57 0.37 13.50 4.48
C ALA A 57 -0.66 14.62 4.65
N ALA A 58 -0.83 15.12 5.89
CA ALA A 58 -1.67 16.27 6.19
C ALA A 58 -1.15 17.58 5.58
N LYS A 59 0.18 17.73 5.44
CA LYS A 59 0.82 18.92 4.85
C LYS A 59 0.79 18.91 3.31
N ILE A 60 0.81 17.72 2.68
CA ILE A 60 0.83 17.51 1.21
C ILE A 60 -0.60 17.29 0.64
N PRO A 61 -1.64 17.76 1.35
CA PRO A 61 -3.01 17.21 1.41
C PRO A 61 -3.32 16.01 0.49
N ILE A 62 -2.81 14.82 0.84
CA ILE A 62 -3.19 13.59 0.13
C ILE A 62 -4.68 13.30 0.37
N LYS A 63 -5.45 13.12 -0.71
CA LYS A 63 -6.89 12.76 -0.66
C LYS A 63 -7.11 11.36 -1.21
N PRO A 64 -7.15 10.32 -0.36
CA PRO A 64 -7.45 8.96 -0.81
C PRO A 64 -8.88 8.89 -1.36
N GLU A 65 -9.06 8.14 -2.44
CA GLU A 65 -10.40 7.69 -2.82
C GLU A 65 -10.84 6.59 -1.86
N VAL A 66 -12.04 6.74 -1.31
CA VAL A 66 -12.64 5.76 -0.40
C VAL A 66 -14.09 5.49 -0.79
N GLU A 67 -14.51 4.26 -0.55
CA GLU A 67 -15.90 3.84 -0.63
C GLU A 67 -16.31 3.33 0.75
N GLU A 68 -17.36 3.92 1.31
CA GLU A 68 -17.77 3.68 2.67
C GLU A 68 -18.94 2.70 2.72
N PHE A 69 -18.91 1.81 3.70
CA PHE A 69 -19.92 0.79 3.94
C PHE A 69 -20.32 0.86 5.41
N THR A 70 -21.58 0.56 5.71
CA THR A 70 -21.96 0.31 7.11
C THR A 70 -21.34 -1.01 7.58
N LEU A 71 -21.36 -1.26 8.89
CA LEU A 71 -20.88 -2.53 9.41
C LEU A 71 -21.71 -3.72 8.88
N GLU A 72 -23.02 -3.54 8.71
CA GLU A 72 -23.94 -4.55 8.16
C GLU A 72 -23.59 -4.92 6.71
N GLU A 73 -23.03 -3.98 5.96
CA GLU A 73 -22.61 -4.18 4.57
C GLU A 73 -21.21 -4.80 4.43
N ALA A 74 -20.53 -5.16 5.52
CA ALA A 74 -19.15 -5.66 5.47
C ALA A 74 -18.95 -6.85 4.51
N ASN A 75 -19.91 -7.78 4.46
CA ASN A 75 -19.83 -8.93 3.53
C ASN A 75 -19.90 -8.52 2.06
N LYS A 76 -20.66 -7.47 1.74
CA LYS A 76 -20.72 -6.90 0.39
C LYS A 76 -19.37 -6.29 0.01
N ALA A 77 -18.78 -5.50 0.91
CA ALA A 77 -17.45 -4.91 0.70
C ALA A 77 -16.37 -5.99 0.45
N LEU A 78 -16.40 -7.09 1.22
CA LEU A 78 -15.48 -8.22 1.04
C LEU A 78 -15.69 -8.96 -0.30
N LEU A 79 -16.94 -9.17 -0.71
CA LEU A 79 -17.23 -9.80 -2.00
C LEU A 79 -16.73 -8.95 -3.16
N GLU A 80 -16.96 -7.64 -3.12
CA GLU A 80 -16.46 -6.71 -4.13
C GLU A 80 -14.92 -6.66 -4.19
N LEU A 81 -14.23 -6.72 -3.03
CA LEU A 81 -12.77 -6.86 -3.00
C LEU A 81 -12.31 -8.15 -3.68
N LYS A 82 -12.97 -9.28 -3.39
CA LYS A 82 -12.65 -10.58 -3.98
C LYS A 82 -12.85 -10.57 -5.51
N GLU A 83 -13.91 -9.93 -5.97
CA GLU A 83 -14.24 -9.78 -7.40
C GLU A 83 -13.42 -8.68 -8.10
N ARG A 84 -12.46 -8.05 -7.40
CA ARG A 84 -11.62 -6.95 -7.90
C ARG A 84 -12.43 -5.73 -8.36
N LYS A 85 -13.63 -5.52 -7.81
CA LYS A 85 -14.43 -4.30 -7.97
C LYS A 85 -13.91 -3.22 -7.03
N ILE A 86 -12.73 -2.68 -7.36
CA ILE A 86 -11.97 -1.78 -6.49
C ILE A 86 -11.97 -0.37 -7.09
N ARG A 87 -12.57 0.57 -6.37
CA ARG A 87 -12.35 2.01 -6.52
C ARG A 87 -11.85 2.53 -5.18
N GLY A 88 -10.57 2.87 -5.08
CA GLY A 88 -9.98 3.31 -3.82
C GLY A 88 -10.01 2.22 -2.73
N ALA A 89 -10.00 2.66 -1.47
CA ALA A 89 -10.11 1.77 -0.32
C ALA A 89 -11.57 1.60 0.14
N LYS A 90 -11.97 0.37 0.52
CA LYS A 90 -13.26 0.13 1.16
C LYS A 90 -13.14 0.32 2.67
N VAL A 91 -13.98 1.18 3.25
CA VAL A 91 -13.91 1.60 4.65
C VAL A 91 -15.21 1.27 5.37
N LEU A 92 -15.13 0.53 6.48
CA LEU A 92 -16.29 0.29 7.34
C LEU A 92 -16.46 1.44 8.33
N ARG A 93 -17.66 2.04 8.34
CA ARG A 93 -18.06 2.99 9.38
C ARG A 93 -18.52 2.22 10.62
N ILE A 94 -17.68 2.21 11.65
CA ILE A 94 -17.90 1.47 12.91
C ILE A 94 -18.67 2.27 13.98
N ALA A 95 -18.96 3.55 13.74
CA ALA A 95 -19.78 4.38 14.62
C ALA A 95 -20.56 5.41 13.79
N GLU A 96 -21.84 5.58 14.10
CA GLU A 96 -22.59 6.75 13.65
C GLU A 96 -22.24 7.94 14.55
N PHE A 97 -21.65 8.99 13.98
CA PHE A 97 -21.60 10.28 14.66
C PHE A 97 -23.01 10.86 14.73
N ARG A 98 -23.74 10.52 15.79
CA ARG A 98 -24.92 11.30 16.18
C ARG A 98 -24.42 12.63 16.71
N TYR A 99 -24.57 13.70 15.93
CA TYR A 99 -24.56 15.06 16.46
C TYR A 99 -25.71 15.14 17.48
N HIS A 100 -25.42 14.91 18.76
CA HIS A 100 -26.30 15.43 19.80
C HIS A 100 -26.14 16.94 19.77
N ASN A 101 -27.12 17.62 19.19
CA ASN A 101 -27.36 19.04 19.43
C ASN A 101 -27.53 19.21 20.94
N ILE A 102 -26.45 19.55 21.65
CA ILE A 102 -26.54 20.13 22.97
C ILE A 102 -27.09 21.54 22.74
N ARG A 103 -28.40 21.67 22.94
CA ARG A 103 -29.02 22.98 23.17
C ARG A 103 -28.59 23.52 24.52
#